data_AF-A0A4Q0VH72-F1
#
_entry.id   AF-A0A4Q0VH72-F1
#
_cell.length_a   1.000
_cell.length_b   1.000
_cell.length_c   1.000
_cell.angle_alpha   90.00
_cell.angle_beta   90.00
_cell.angle_gamma   90.00
#
_symmetry.space_group_name_H-M   'P 1'
#
loop_
_entity.id
_entity.type
_entity.pdbx_description
1 polymer ?
#
loop_
_entity_poly.entity_id
_entity_poly.type
_entity_poly.pdbx_seq_one_letter_code
_entity_poly.pdbx_strand_id
1 'polypeptide(L)'
;MTGEVKHYRQGQKLTIKRVVHYHATTRFVLSDGTYITANKQLVRTGAFTHAKYVTVKTGVNLYKDYNLQTKAGHHYTAKTKIKILGWDYSDNGTLRYRVAGGYITANSLYVYKH
;
A
#
# COMPACT_ATOMS: atom_id res chain seq x y z
N MET A 1 -13.68 3.69 0.06
CA MET A 1 -13.45 5.04 -0.48
C MET A 1 -14.26 5.18 -1.77
N THR A 2 -15.23 6.08 -1.81
CA THR A 2 -16.03 6.34 -3.03
C THR A 2 -15.31 7.40 -3.87
N GLY A 3 -14.96 7.07 -5.12
CA GLY A 3 -14.37 8.03 -6.06
C GLY A 3 -13.01 7.64 -6.65
N GLU A 4 -12.44 6.48 -6.28
CA GLU A 4 -11.31 5.92 -7.03
C GLU A 4 -11.81 5.34 -8.36
N VAL A 5 -11.27 5.88 -9.46
CA VAL A 5 -11.64 5.44 -10.82
C VAL A 5 -10.52 4.66 -11.51
N LYS A 6 -9.27 4.77 -11.02
CA LYS A 6 -8.09 4.21 -11.69
C LYS A 6 -6.85 4.17 -10.80
N HIS A 7 -6.14 3.04 -10.83
CA HIS A 7 -4.80 2.92 -10.25
C HIS A 7 -3.70 3.16 -11.31
N TYR A 8 -2.63 3.84 -10.90
CA TYR A 8 -1.44 4.07 -11.71
C TYR A 8 -0.23 3.36 -11.10
N ARG A 9 0.61 2.76 -11.95
CA ARG A 9 1.85 2.12 -11.46
C ARG A 9 2.90 3.18 -11.15
N GLN A 10 3.70 2.97 -10.11
CA GLN A 10 4.85 3.85 -9.85
C GLN A 10 5.80 3.88 -11.06
N GLY A 11 6.28 5.07 -11.43
CA GLY A 11 7.14 5.27 -12.61
C GLY A 11 6.38 5.37 -13.93
N GLN A 12 5.05 5.16 -13.93
CA GLN A 12 4.22 5.44 -15.09
C GLN A 12 4.24 6.94 -15.40
N LYS A 13 4.62 7.30 -16.64
CA LYS A 13 4.56 8.68 -17.11
C LYS A 13 3.11 9.04 -17.39
N LEU A 14 2.65 10.13 -16.80
CA LEU A 14 1.30 10.67 -16.98
C LEU A 14 1.40 12.06 -17.60
N THR A 15 0.60 12.30 -18.63
CA THR A 15 0.54 13.61 -19.30
C THR A 15 -0.44 14.52 -18.56
N ILE A 16 0.07 15.64 -18.07
CA ILE A 16 -0.71 16.66 -17.37
C ILE A 16 -1.25 17.65 -18.40
N LYS A 17 -2.58 17.83 -18.44
CA LYS A 17 -3.25 18.81 -19.29
C LYS A 17 -3.28 20.20 -18.63
N ARG A 18 -3.52 20.25 -17.33
CA ARG A 18 -3.52 21.49 -16.53
C ARG A 18 -3.29 21.23 -15.05
N VAL A 19 -2.87 22.25 -14.33
CA VAL A 19 -2.80 22.27 -12.86
C VAL A 19 -3.99 23.05 -12.33
N VAL A 20 -4.67 22.54 -11.31
CA VAL A 20 -5.77 23.23 -10.63
C VAL A 20 -5.47 23.38 -9.14
N HIS A 21 -5.86 24.53 -8.60
CA HIS A 21 -5.78 24.81 -7.17
C HIS A 21 -7.19 24.92 -6.59
N TYR A 22 -7.42 24.24 -5.47
CA TYR A 22 -8.66 24.33 -4.70
C TYR A 22 -8.30 24.39 -3.21
N HIS A 23 -8.51 25.55 -2.60
CA HIS A 23 -8.01 25.88 -1.25
C HIS A 23 -6.52 25.49 -1.09
N ALA A 24 -6.19 24.71 -0.07
CA ALA A 24 -4.83 24.25 0.21
C ALA A 24 -4.37 23.03 -0.63
N THR A 25 -5.16 22.59 -1.62
CA THR A 25 -4.86 21.39 -2.42
C THR A 25 -4.56 21.74 -3.87
N THR A 26 -3.40 21.29 -4.35
CA THR A 26 -3.05 21.28 -5.77
C THR A 26 -3.40 19.94 -6.39
N ARG A 27 -4.02 19.92 -7.57
CA ARG A 27 -4.27 18.69 -8.35
C ARG A 27 -3.81 18.85 -9.80
N PHE A 28 -3.33 17.76 -10.38
CA PHE A 28 -3.04 17.65 -11.81
C PHE A 28 -4.21 17.02 -12.53
N VAL A 29 -4.66 17.65 -13.62
CA VAL A 29 -5.68 17.11 -14.50
C VAL A 29 -5.00 16.34 -15.62
N LEU A 30 -5.36 15.08 -15.75
CA LEU A 30 -4.82 14.19 -16.78
C LEU A 30 -5.55 14.37 -18.12
N SER A 31 -4.99 13.80 -19.18
CA SER A 31 -5.57 13.87 -20.52
C SER A 31 -6.96 13.24 -20.63
N ASP A 32 -7.26 12.23 -19.81
CA ASP A 32 -8.58 11.59 -19.72
C ASP A 32 -9.58 12.37 -18.82
N GLY A 33 -9.21 13.56 -18.34
CA GLY A 33 -10.05 14.40 -17.49
C GLY A 33 -10.07 14.00 -16.02
N THR A 34 -9.38 12.93 -15.62
CA THR A 34 -9.24 12.53 -14.21
C THR A 34 -8.23 13.41 -13.47
N TYR A 35 -8.24 13.33 -12.14
CA TYR A 35 -7.41 14.16 -11.26
C TYR A 35 -6.46 13.31 -10.42
N ILE A 36 -5.22 13.77 -10.25
CA ILE A 36 -4.26 13.24 -9.27
C ILE A 36 -3.86 14.37 -8.31
N THR A 37 -3.82 14.08 -7.01
CA THR A 37 -3.38 15.05 -6.00
C THR A 37 -1.88 15.32 -6.09
N ALA A 38 -1.49 16.58 -5.97
CA ALA A 38 -0.10 17.03 -5.84
C ALA A 38 0.17 17.58 -4.43
N ASN A 39 -0.73 17.34 -3.47
CA ASN A 39 -0.56 17.77 -2.09
C ASN A 39 0.56 16.96 -1.41
N LYS A 40 1.67 17.62 -1.05
CA LYS A 40 2.86 17.03 -0.43
C LYS A 40 2.61 16.30 0.90
N GLN A 41 1.51 16.58 1.60
CA GLN A 41 1.11 15.84 2.79
C GLN A 41 0.48 14.48 2.45
N LEU A 42 -0.05 14.34 1.24
CA LEU A 42 -0.77 13.15 0.76
C LEU A 42 0.04 12.35 -0.29
N VAL A 43 1.15 12.90 -0.78
CA VAL A 43 2.01 12.25 -1.76
C VAL A 43 3.44 12.16 -1.28
N ARG A 44 4.13 11.10 -1.68
CA ARG A 44 5.58 10.96 -1.53
C ARG A 44 6.24 11.14 -2.88
N THR A 45 7.24 12.02 -2.94
CA THR A 45 8.05 12.24 -4.15
C THR A 45 9.17 11.22 -4.24
N GLY A 46 9.51 10.80 -5.45
CA GLY A 46 10.57 9.83 -5.72
C GLY A 46 10.06 8.39 -5.85
N ALA A 47 10.98 7.47 -6.16
CA ALA A 47 10.65 6.05 -6.26
C ALA A 47 10.65 5.42 -4.86
N PHE A 48 9.49 4.91 -4.44
CA PHE A 48 9.43 4.09 -3.24
C PHE A 48 9.72 2.63 -3.61
N THR A 49 10.79 2.06 -3.04
CA THR A 49 11.11 0.65 -3.23
C THR A 49 10.33 -0.17 -2.22
N HIS A 50 9.44 -1.01 -2.72
CA HIS A 50 8.69 -1.94 -1.89
C HIS A 50 9.55 -3.16 -1.55
N ALA A 51 9.43 -3.61 -0.31
CA ALA A 51 10.09 -4.83 0.13
C ALA A 51 9.58 -6.03 -0.67
N LYS A 52 10.48 -6.92 -1.06
CA LYS A 52 10.12 -8.13 -1.81
C LYS A 52 9.85 -9.31 -0.88
N TYR A 53 10.48 -9.27 0.30
CA TYR A 53 10.34 -10.29 1.31
C TYR A 53 10.17 -9.67 2.68
N VAL A 54 9.62 -10.46 3.57
CA VAL A 54 9.50 -10.14 4.98
C VAL A 54 9.83 -11.37 5.79
N THR A 55 10.50 -11.18 6.92
CA THR A 55 10.76 -12.25 7.86
C THR A 55 10.05 -11.98 9.19
N VAL A 56 9.44 -13.03 9.73
CA VAL A 56 8.68 -13.00 10.98
C VAL A 56 9.64 -12.96 12.17
N LYS A 57 9.39 -12.08 13.15
CA LYS A 57 10.22 -11.94 14.37
C LYS A 57 9.76 -12.87 15.50
N THR A 58 8.46 -12.85 15.82
CA THR A 58 7.91 -13.51 17.01
C THR A 58 6.80 -14.52 16.65
N GLY A 59 6.01 -14.22 15.62
CA GLY A 59 4.92 -15.06 15.12
C GLY A 59 3.85 -14.17 14.51
N VAL A 60 3.24 -14.57 13.39
CA VAL A 60 2.18 -13.78 12.75
C VAL A 60 1.08 -14.66 12.19
N ASN A 61 -0.17 -14.27 12.42
CA ASN A 61 -1.32 -14.92 11.80
C ASN A 61 -1.49 -14.43 10.35
N LEU A 62 -1.96 -15.33 9.50
CA LEU A 62 -2.48 -15.01 8.17
C LEU A 62 -3.95 -14.60 8.27
N TYR A 63 -4.34 -13.58 7.53
CA TYR A 63 -5.70 -13.04 7.49
C TYR A 63 -6.24 -13.00 6.07
N LYS A 64 -7.55 -13.10 5.90
CA LYS A 64 -8.18 -13.08 4.57
C LYS A 64 -8.31 -11.66 4.01
N ASP A 65 -8.43 -10.67 4.90
CA ASP A 65 -8.66 -9.27 4.58
C ASP A 65 -7.52 -8.37 5.05
N TYR A 66 -7.38 -7.22 4.41
CA TYR A 66 -6.34 -6.24 4.70
C TYR A 66 -6.56 -5.56 6.07
N ASN A 67 -7.77 -5.55 6.61
CA ASN A 67 -8.04 -5.03 7.96
C ASN A 67 -7.61 -5.99 9.07
N LEU A 68 -7.19 -7.21 8.72
CA LEU A 68 -6.81 -8.28 9.64
C LEU A 68 -7.94 -8.67 10.61
N GLN A 69 -9.19 -8.65 10.13
CA GLN A 69 -10.36 -8.98 10.93
C GLN A 69 -10.64 -10.49 10.94
N THR A 70 -10.43 -11.15 9.80
CA THR A 70 -10.76 -12.57 9.60
C THR A 70 -9.49 -13.39 9.45
N LYS A 71 -9.20 -14.23 10.46
CA LYS A 71 -8.06 -15.18 10.38
C LYS A 71 -8.28 -16.19 9.25
N ALA A 72 -7.20 -16.49 8.53
CA ALA A 72 -7.18 -17.50 7.47
C ALA A 72 -6.86 -18.92 7.98
N GLY A 73 -6.65 -19.08 9.30
CA GLY A 73 -6.35 -20.38 9.91
C GLY A 73 -4.89 -20.82 9.82
N HIS A 74 -4.00 -20.00 9.24
CA HIS A 74 -2.57 -20.26 9.18
C HIS A 74 -1.78 -19.29 10.10
N HIS A 75 -0.73 -19.80 10.73
CA HIS A 75 0.16 -19.04 11.58
C HIS A 75 1.62 -19.30 11.18
N TYR A 76 2.35 -18.23 10.90
CA TYR A 76 3.77 -18.27 10.59
C TYR A 76 4.58 -18.14 11.88
N THR A 77 5.55 -19.04 12.07
CA THR A 77 6.48 -19.00 13.19
C THR A 77 7.60 -18.00 12.95
N ALA A 78 8.31 -17.62 14.03
CA ALA A 78 9.49 -16.77 13.96
C ALA A 78 10.52 -17.30 12.94
N LYS A 79 11.29 -16.38 12.35
CA LYS A 79 12.31 -16.60 11.32
C LYS A 79 11.77 -17.09 9.96
N THR A 80 10.46 -17.30 9.83
CA THR A 80 9.85 -17.63 8.53
C THR A 80 10.02 -16.47 7.57
N LYS A 81 10.60 -16.73 6.39
CA LYS A 81 10.74 -15.77 5.29
C LYS A 81 9.56 -15.93 4.33
N ILE A 82 8.85 -14.85 4.08
CA ILE A 82 7.62 -14.81 3.30
C ILE A 82 7.81 -13.86 2.12
N LYS A 83 7.40 -14.29 0.92
CA LYS A 83 7.38 -13.47 -0.29
C LYS A 83 6.20 -12.50 -0.23
N ILE A 84 6.47 -11.22 -0.45
CA ILE A 84 5.44 -10.19 -0.57
C ILE A 84 4.94 -10.21 -2.02
N LEU A 85 3.62 -10.37 -2.18
CA LEU A 85 2.94 -10.33 -3.48
C LEU A 85 2.34 -8.95 -3.79
N GLY A 86 2.15 -8.13 -2.76
CA GLY A 86 1.60 -6.78 -2.84
C GLY A 86 1.47 -6.18 -1.46
N TRP A 87 0.88 -5.01 -1.38
CA TRP A 87 0.60 -4.33 -0.12
C TRP A 87 -0.69 -3.55 -0.25
N ASP A 88 -1.35 -3.38 0.88
CA ASP A 88 -2.55 -2.58 1.00
C ASP A 88 -2.45 -1.77 2.31
N TYR A 89 -3.34 -0.81 2.44
CA TYR A 89 -3.51 -0.05 3.68
C TYR A 89 -4.85 -0.45 4.29
N SER A 90 -4.86 -0.70 5.59
CA SER A 90 -6.12 -0.80 6.34
C SER A 90 -6.90 0.50 6.28
N ASP A 91 -8.17 0.45 6.65
CA ASP A 91 -9.05 1.63 6.58
C ASP A 91 -8.54 2.81 7.44
N ASN A 92 -7.72 2.52 8.46
CA ASN A 92 -7.01 3.50 9.29
C ASN A 92 -5.61 3.89 8.77
N GLY A 93 -5.25 3.52 7.54
CA GLY A 93 -3.99 3.89 6.90
C GLY A 93 -2.76 3.08 7.33
N THR A 94 -2.94 1.91 7.96
CA THR A 94 -1.78 1.08 8.37
C THR A 94 -1.38 0.12 7.26
N LEU A 95 -0.08 0.06 6.94
CA LEU A 95 0.45 -0.85 5.92
C LEU A 95 0.23 -2.33 6.26
N ARG A 96 -0.07 -3.13 5.23
CA ARG A 96 -0.27 -4.58 5.28
C ARG A 96 0.44 -5.23 4.11
N TYR A 97 1.04 -6.39 4.33
CA TYR A 97 1.64 -7.16 3.25
C TYR A 97 0.66 -8.21 2.76
N ARG A 98 0.40 -8.22 1.45
CA ARG A 98 -0.28 -9.32 0.78
C ARG A 98 0.72 -10.42 0.49
N VAL A 99 0.40 -11.63 0.90
CA VAL A 99 1.22 -12.84 0.76
C VAL A 99 0.36 -13.96 0.18
N ALA A 100 0.96 -15.12 -0.11
CA ALA A 100 0.19 -16.27 -0.55
C ALA A 100 -0.86 -16.64 0.51
N GLY A 101 -2.12 -16.69 0.11
CA GLY A 101 -3.24 -17.04 0.99
C GLY A 101 -3.86 -15.89 1.78
N GLY A 102 -3.36 -14.65 1.68
CA GLY A 102 -3.99 -13.49 2.32
C GLY A 102 -3.05 -12.36 2.73
N TYR A 103 -3.22 -11.84 3.94
CA TYR A 103 -2.56 -10.67 4.48
C TYR A 103 -1.89 -10.95 5.82
N ILE A 104 -0.76 -10.27 6.06
CA ILE A 104 -0.06 -10.25 7.34
C ILE A 104 0.26 -8.81 7.75
N THR A 105 0.54 -8.62 9.04
CA THR A 105 0.97 -7.32 9.58
C THR A 105 2.29 -6.86 8.96
N ALA A 106 2.41 -5.57 8.65
CA ALA A 106 3.66 -4.92 8.27
C ALA A 106 4.35 -4.21 9.46
N ASN A 107 3.83 -4.38 10.69
CA ASN A 107 4.36 -3.74 11.88
C ASN A 107 5.77 -4.27 12.19
N SER A 108 6.73 -3.35 12.31
CA SER A 108 8.15 -3.65 12.52
C SER A 108 8.45 -4.38 13.83
N LEU A 109 7.54 -4.40 14.80
CA LEU A 109 7.66 -5.21 16.02
C LEU A 109 7.53 -6.71 15.73
N TYR A 110 6.72 -7.09 14.75
CA TYR A 110 6.41 -8.49 14.43
C TYR A 110 7.17 -8.99 13.21
N VAL A 111 7.62 -8.08 12.33
CA VAL A 111 8.28 -8.44 11.08
C VAL A 111 9.45 -7.51 10.73
N TYR A 112 10.41 -7.99 9.96
CA TYR A 112 11.41 -7.14 9.30
C TYR A 112 11.41 -7.35 7.78
N LYS A 113 11.47 -6.25 7.04
CA LYS A 113 11.32 -6.22 5.58
C LYS A 113 12.70 -6.20 4.89
N HIS A 114 12.79 -6.79 3.70
CA HIS A 114 14.00 -6.87 2.86
C HIS A 114 13.76 -6.25 1.49
#